data_AF-A0A425D4P6-F1
#
_entry.id   AF-A0A425D4P6-F1
#
_cell.length_a   1.000
_cell.length_b   1.000
_cell.length_c   1.000
_cell.angle_alpha   90.00
_cell.angle_beta   90.00
_cell.angle_gamma   90.00
#
_symmetry.space_group_name_H-M   'P 1'
#
loop_
_entity.id
_entity.type
_entity.pdbx_description
1 polymer ?
#
loop_
_entity_poly.entity_id
_entity_poly.type
_entity_poly.pdbx_seq_one_letter_code
_entity_poly.pdbx_strand_id
1 'polypeptide(L)'
;MATDTTTEVPEEVVDGNSRCFRFRGWKVETQKKAALSTVGRTHLSEACELPHIPLPEIVFGDNYLRLTHEPSGWTVSFNAHDALMTWAQHQRQDAHSTLTSYDVMYSCEYEGSIAEINQNGHHPTSTIEPTHDDIPLEKLREHTAILFYDHEIKLQDARYYHEFGSSIVLGDFEARAMSAADLRRVRSFRPLLPCPHASL
;
A
#
# COMPACT_ATOMS: atom_id res chain seq x y z
N MET A 1 23.00 -17.58 27.65
CA MET A 1 23.28 -17.90 26.24
C MET A 1 23.40 -16.57 25.51
N ALA A 2 24.63 -16.12 25.25
CA ALA A 2 24.88 -14.83 24.64
C ALA A 2 24.48 -14.90 23.16
N THR A 3 23.46 -14.16 22.75
CA THR A 3 23.12 -14.00 21.33
C THR A 3 24.17 -13.08 20.71
N ASP A 4 25.02 -13.70 19.90
CA ASP A 4 26.00 -13.05 19.04
C ASP A 4 25.29 -11.97 18.23
N THR A 5 25.47 -10.71 18.63
CA THR A 5 24.96 -9.56 17.89
C THR A 5 25.96 -9.28 16.78
N THR A 6 26.08 -10.22 15.85
CA THR A 6 26.70 -9.92 14.56
C THR A 6 25.85 -8.84 13.92
N THR A 7 26.46 -7.67 13.71
CA THR A 7 25.84 -6.53 13.04
C THR A 7 25.59 -6.92 11.58
N GLU A 8 24.50 -7.65 11.33
CA GLU A 8 24.04 -7.93 9.97
C GLU A 8 23.74 -6.60 9.28
N VAL A 9 24.42 -6.37 8.17
CA VAL A 9 24.18 -5.19 7.33
C VAL A 9 22.89 -5.45 6.55
N PRO A 10 21.90 -4.55 6.60
CA PRO A 10 20.70 -4.70 5.81
C PRO A 10 21.03 -4.70 4.31
N GLU A 11 20.39 -5.60 3.56
CA GLU A 11 20.55 -5.69 2.11
C GLU A 11 19.31 -5.14 1.42
N GLU A 12 19.47 -4.15 0.53
CA GLU A 12 18.38 -3.63 -0.30
C GLU A 12 18.70 -3.81 -1.78
N VAL A 13 17.76 -4.40 -2.52
CA VAL A 13 17.80 -4.56 -3.97
C VAL A 13 16.61 -3.84 -4.57
N VAL A 14 16.86 -2.98 -5.57
CA VAL A 14 15.85 -2.24 -6.31
C VAL A 14 15.88 -2.68 -7.77
N ASP A 15 14.75 -3.18 -8.28
CA ASP A 15 14.57 -3.59 -9.67
C ASP A 15 13.31 -2.94 -10.26
N GLY A 16 13.52 -1.90 -11.07
CA GLY A 16 12.45 -1.07 -11.60
C GLY A 16 11.56 -0.51 -10.50
N ASN A 17 10.30 -0.95 -10.46
CA ASN A 17 9.32 -0.52 -9.45
C ASN A 17 9.15 -1.53 -8.31
N SER A 18 10.07 -2.48 -8.17
CA SER A 18 10.06 -3.48 -7.10
C SER A 18 11.26 -3.24 -6.18
N ARG A 19 11.05 -3.36 -4.87
CA ARG A 19 12.11 -3.28 -3.87
C ARG A 19 12.08 -4.51 -2.99
N CYS A 20 13.25 -5.03 -2.67
CA CYS A 20 13.44 -6.15 -1.77
C CYS A 20 14.45 -5.73 -0.69
N PHE A 21 14.06 -5.87 0.56
CA PHE A 21 14.88 -5.55 1.72
C PHE A 21 15.01 -6.78 2.61
N ARG A 22 16.24 -7.12 3.03
CA ARG A 22 16.51 -8.23 3.93
C ARG A 22 17.23 -7.77 5.19
N PHE A 23 16.74 -8.25 6.33
CA PHE A 23 17.36 -8.00 7.62
C PHE A 23 16.92 -9.04 8.66
N ARG A 24 17.87 -9.71 9.33
CA ARG A 24 17.59 -10.64 10.44
C ARG A 24 16.58 -11.73 10.12
N GLY A 25 16.75 -12.39 8.97
CA GLY A 25 15.86 -13.45 8.48
C GLY A 25 14.51 -12.97 7.95
N TRP A 26 14.22 -11.68 7.99
CA TRP A 26 13.04 -11.09 7.37
C TRP A 26 13.37 -10.55 5.99
N LYS A 27 12.51 -10.88 5.03
CA LYS A 27 12.49 -10.32 3.69
C LYS A 27 11.21 -9.50 3.50
N VAL A 28 11.36 -8.22 3.18
CA VAL A 28 10.28 -7.30 2.85
C VAL A 28 10.33 -7.00 1.35
N GLU A 29 9.23 -7.24 0.65
CA GLU A 29 9.11 -7.01 -0.78
C GLU A 29 7.96 -6.05 -1.06
N THR A 30 8.19 -5.11 -1.96
CA THR A 30 7.18 -4.15 -2.41
C THR A 30 7.19 -4.09 -3.93
N GLN A 31 6.02 -3.94 -4.54
CA GLN A 31 5.87 -3.69 -5.97
C GLN A 31 4.86 -2.57 -6.20
N LYS A 32 5.24 -1.59 -7.03
CA LYS A 32 4.44 -0.41 -7.35
C LYS A 32 4.26 -0.26 -8.85
N LYS A 33 3.21 -0.83 -9.41
CA LYS A 33 2.84 -0.67 -10.82
C LYS A 33 1.80 0.43 -11.01
N ALA A 34 1.54 0.76 -12.27
CA ALA A 34 0.47 1.68 -12.64
C ALA A 34 -0.90 1.07 -12.28
N ALA A 35 -1.92 1.92 -12.26
CA ALA A 35 -3.30 1.46 -12.14
C ALA A 35 -3.65 0.51 -13.30
N LEU A 36 -4.54 -0.44 -13.02
CA LEU A 36 -4.98 -1.43 -14.00
C LEU A 36 -5.55 -0.75 -15.25
N SER A 37 -5.16 -1.28 -16.42
CA SER A 37 -5.81 -0.96 -17.68
C SER A 37 -7.25 -1.48 -17.71
N THR A 38 -8.05 -1.07 -18.69
CA THR A 38 -9.41 -1.59 -18.89
C THR A 38 -9.43 -3.13 -18.92
N VAL A 39 -8.47 -3.74 -19.61
CA VAL A 39 -8.35 -5.21 -19.69
C VAL A 39 -8.03 -5.81 -18.31
N GLY A 40 -7.07 -5.23 -17.58
CA GLY A 40 -6.74 -5.70 -16.23
C GLY A 40 -7.92 -5.58 -15.26
N ARG A 41 -8.70 -4.50 -15.37
CA ARG A 41 -9.93 -4.30 -14.60
C ARG A 41 -10.99 -5.35 -14.93
N THR A 42 -11.17 -5.69 -16.20
CA THR A 42 -12.10 -6.75 -16.61
C THR A 42 -11.70 -8.09 -15.99
N HIS A 43 -10.42 -8.49 -16.09
CA HIS A 43 -9.94 -9.72 -15.48
C HIS A 43 -10.09 -9.74 -13.97
N LEU A 44 -9.81 -8.62 -13.29
CA LEU A 44 -10.00 -8.54 -11.84
C LEU A 44 -11.48 -8.66 -11.46
N SER A 45 -12.37 -8.02 -12.23
CA SER A 45 -13.82 -8.10 -12.03
C SER A 45 -14.35 -9.52 -12.24
N GLU A 46 -13.83 -10.25 -13.23
CA GLU A 46 -14.16 -11.65 -13.50
C GLU A 46 -13.65 -12.55 -12.37
N ALA A 47 -12.39 -12.39 -11.96
CA ALA A 47 -11.78 -13.17 -10.89
C ALA A 47 -12.48 -12.97 -9.54
N CYS A 48 -12.96 -11.75 -9.29
CA CYS A 48 -13.74 -11.43 -8.10
C CYS A 48 -15.23 -11.73 -8.27
N GLU A 49 -15.70 -12.24 -9.41
CA GLU A 49 -17.12 -12.51 -9.71
C GLU A 49 -18.07 -11.31 -9.48
N LEU A 50 -17.68 -10.13 -9.99
CA LEU A 50 -18.39 -8.86 -9.85
C LEU A 50 -18.97 -8.34 -11.19
N PRO A 51 -19.83 -9.10 -11.91
CA PRO A 51 -20.25 -8.76 -13.28
C PRO A 51 -21.06 -7.46 -13.40
N HIS A 52 -21.64 -6.98 -12.29
CA HIS A 52 -22.55 -5.82 -12.26
C HIS A 52 -22.19 -4.79 -11.20
N ILE A 53 -21.06 -4.99 -10.52
CA ILE A 53 -20.57 -4.07 -9.49
C ILE A 53 -19.33 -3.41 -10.08
N PRO A 54 -19.31 -2.08 -10.23
CA PRO A 54 -18.10 -1.42 -10.73
C PRO A 54 -16.95 -1.70 -9.77
N LEU A 55 -15.73 -1.72 -10.29
CA LEU A 55 -14.53 -1.65 -9.44
C LEU A 55 -14.27 -0.18 -9.04
N PRO A 56 -13.52 0.08 -7.94
CA PRO A 56 -13.05 1.41 -7.61
C PRO A 56 -12.45 2.13 -8.82
N GLU A 57 -12.53 3.46 -8.89
CA GLU A 57 -12.09 4.23 -10.06
C GLU A 57 -10.63 3.92 -10.45
N ILE A 58 -9.75 3.93 -9.45
CA ILE A 58 -8.33 3.61 -9.60
C ILE A 58 -8.04 2.36 -8.80
N VAL A 59 -7.57 1.31 -9.47
CA VAL A 59 -7.19 0.04 -8.83
C VAL A 59 -5.75 -0.28 -9.17
N PHE A 60 -4.90 -0.38 -8.14
CA PHE A 60 -3.52 -0.82 -8.28
C PHE A 60 -3.41 -2.32 -8.05
N GLY A 61 -4.03 -3.11 -8.94
CA GLY A 61 -4.20 -4.56 -8.78
C GLY A 61 -2.89 -5.34 -8.71
N ASP A 62 -1.84 -4.84 -9.38
CA ASP A 62 -0.53 -5.49 -9.40
C ASP A 62 0.41 -5.00 -8.28
N ASN A 63 -0.07 -4.12 -7.39
CA ASN A 63 0.73 -3.67 -6.25
C ASN A 63 0.62 -4.67 -5.11
N TYR A 64 1.74 -4.89 -4.43
CA TYR A 64 1.74 -5.67 -3.20
C TYR A 64 2.82 -5.20 -2.22
N LEU A 65 2.57 -5.45 -0.95
CA LEU A 65 3.56 -5.56 0.12
C LEU A 65 3.59 -7.02 0.56
N ARG A 66 4.78 -7.60 0.71
CA ARG A 66 4.94 -8.96 1.18
C ARG A 66 6.05 -9.03 2.23
N LEU A 67 5.75 -9.67 3.35
CA LEU A 67 6.72 -9.98 4.39
C LEU A 67 6.90 -11.49 4.45
N THR A 68 8.14 -11.94 4.38
CA THR A 68 8.51 -13.34 4.50
C THR A 68 9.54 -13.48 5.61
N HIS A 69 9.27 -14.36 6.58
CA HIS A 69 10.29 -14.84 7.50
C HIS A 69 10.98 -16.04 6.84
N GLU A 70 12.14 -15.81 6.24
CA GLU A 70 12.84 -16.81 5.42
C GLU A 70 13.16 -18.12 6.19
N PRO A 71 13.55 -18.09 7.49
CA PRO A 71 13.80 -19.32 8.25
C PRO A 71 12.57 -20.20 8.46
N SER A 72 11.38 -19.63 8.67
CA SER A 72 10.15 -20.44 8.85
C SER A 72 9.34 -20.61 7.57
N GLY A 73 9.63 -19.84 6.52
CA GLY A 73 8.82 -19.80 5.31
C GLY A 73 7.46 -19.09 5.48
N TRP A 74 7.15 -18.59 6.68
CA TRP A 74 5.93 -17.84 6.94
C TRP A 74 5.92 -16.57 6.10
N THR A 75 4.83 -16.35 5.36
CA THR A 75 4.68 -15.21 4.48
C THR A 75 3.30 -14.61 4.65
N VAL A 76 3.23 -13.29 4.76
CA VAL A 76 1.99 -12.52 4.63
C VAL A 76 2.13 -11.52 3.49
N SER A 77 1.07 -11.36 2.71
CA SER A 77 1.03 -10.40 1.62
C SER A 77 -0.22 -9.54 1.68
N PHE A 78 -0.11 -8.29 1.25
CA PHE A 78 -1.18 -7.32 1.19
C PHE A 78 -1.29 -6.84 -0.25
N ASN A 79 -2.41 -7.10 -0.90
CA ASN A 79 -2.64 -6.74 -2.29
C ASN A 79 -4.12 -6.40 -2.53
N ALA A 80 -4.39 -5.61 -3.58
CA ALA A 80 -5.74 -5.14 -3.87
C ALA A 80 -6.67 -6.25 -4.41
N HIS A 81 -6.11 -7.27 -5.06
CA HIS A 81 -6.88 -8.39 -5.58
C HIS A 81 -7.57 -9.15 -4.45
N ASP A 82 -6.80 -9.61 -3.46
CA ASP A 82 -7.32 -10.40 -2.36
C ASP A 82 -8.23 -9.57 -1.45
N ALA A 83 -7.91 -8.29 -1.22
CA ALA A 83 -8.79 -7.37 -0.51
C ALA A 83 -10.16 -7.25 -1.19
N LEU A 84 -10.19 -7.06 -2.51
CA LEU A 84 -11.43 -6.97 -3.27
C LEU A 84 -12.18 -8.31 -3.28
N MET A 85 -11.46 -9.44 -3.31
CA MET A 85 -12.05 -10.77 -3.29
C MET A 85 -12.72 -11.03 -1.93
N THR A 86 -12.06 -10.70 -0.81
CA THR A 86 -12.64 -10.74 0.55
C THR A 86 -13.88 -9.84 0.65
N TRP A 87 -13.81 -8.60 0.14
CA TRP A 87 -14.96 -7.71 0.09
C TRP A 87 -16.12 -8.32 -0.70
N ALA A 88 -15.85 -8.84 -1.91
CA ALA A 88 -16.86 -9.44 -2.77
C ALA A 88 -17.53 -10.65 -2.12
N GLN A 89 -16.77 -11.47 -1.37
CA GLN A 89 -17.32 -12.58 -0.60
C GLN A 89 -18.28 -12.10 0.49
N HIS A 90 -17.90 -11.08 1.27
CA HIS A 90 -18.76 -10.51 2.32
C HIS A 90 -20.05 -9.93 1.71
N GLN A 91 -19.93 -9.18 0.61
CA GLN A 91 -21.09 -8.62 -0.10
C GLN A 91 -22.07 -9.67 -0.63
N ARG A 92 -21.64 -10.91 -0.87
CA ARG A 92 -22.53 -12.02 -1.25
C ARG A 92 -23.22 -12.65 -0.05
N GLN A 93 -22.53 -12.72 1.08
CA GLN A 93 -23.09 -13.26 2.33
C GLN A 93 -24.16 -12.32 2.89
N ASP A 94 -23.92 -11.02 2.79
CA ASP A 94 -24.93 -10.00 3.00
C ASP A 94 -25.88 -10.00 1.80
N ALA A 95 -27.00 -10.71 1.91
CA ALA A 95 -27.96 -10.99 0.83
C ALA A 95 -28.70 -9.76 0.25
N HIS A 96 -28.06 -8.59 0.16
CA HIS A 96 -28.59 -7.33 -0.35
C HIS A 96 -27.81 -6.77 -1.55
N SER A 97 -26.83 -7.49 -2.09
CA SER A 97 -26.09 -7.05 -3.27
C SER A 97 -26.92 -7.15 -4.56
N THR A 98 -27.51 -6.03 -4.98
CA THR A 98 -28.12 -5.84 -6.31
C THR A 98 -27.41 -4.68 -7.02
N LEU A 99 -27.67 -4.47 -8.32
CA LEU A 99 -27.12 -3.33 -9.09
C LEU A 99 -27.29 -1.97 -8.37
N THR A 100 -28.31 -1.88 -7.49
CA THR A 100 -28.72 -0.67 -6.77
C THR A 100 -28.37 -0.65 -5.28
N SER A 101 -27.81 -1.72 -4.73
CA SER A 101 -27.51 -1.85 -3.30
C SER A 101 -26.23 -2.66 -3.14
N TYR A 102 -25.09 -1.99 -2.98
CA TYR A 102 -23.81 -2.57 -2.60
C TYR A 102 -23.02 -1.52 -1.80
N ASP A 103 -22.00 -1.93 -1.06
CA ASP A 103 -21.14 -0.98 -0.36
C ASP A 103 -20.22 -0.23 -1.34
N VAL A 104 -20.60 0.99 -1.71
CA VAL A 104 -19.82 1.86 -2.59
C VAL A 104 -18.47 2.28 -1.98
N MET A 105 -18.27 2.10 -0.68
CA MET A 105 -17.03 2.46 0.01
C MET A 105 -15.97 1.36 -0.06
N TYR A 106 -16.33 0.15 -0.51
CA TYR A 106 -15.44 -1.02 -0.53
C TYR A 106 -14.79 -1.31 0.83
N SER A 107 -15.54 -1.13 1.91
CA SER A 107 -15.07 -1.33 3.27
C SER A 107 -14.80 -2.81 3.49
N CYS A 108 -13.54 -3.16 3.77
CA CYS A 108 -13.12 -4.56 3.85
C CYS A 108 -12.25 -4.80 5.08
N GLU A 109 -12.49 -5.93 5.75
CA GLU A 109 -11.71 -6.43 6.89
C GLU A 109 -10.54 -7.32 6.42
N TYR A 110 -9.95 -7.02 5.26
CA TYR A 110 -8.83 -7.79 4.74
C TYR A 110 -7.56 -7.56 5.58
N GLU A 111 -7.12 -8.62 6.26
CA GLU A 111 -5.96 -8.61 7.18
C GLU A 111 -4.65 -9.09 6.53
N GLY A 112 -4.68 -9.39 5.23
CA GLY A 112 -3.57 -9.95 4.49
C GLY A 112 -3.76 -11.43 4.14
N SER A 113 -3.05 -11.88 3.11
CA SER A 113 -3.06 -13.26 2.63
C SER A 113 -1.83 -13.98 3.16
N ILE A 114 -2.05 -14.96 4.03
CA ILE A 114 -1.00 -15.77 4.66
C ILE A 114 -0.72 -17.00 3.79
N ALA A 115 0.56 -17.27 3.56
CA ALA A 115 1.06 -18.46 2.88
C ALA A 115 2.27 -19.03 3.62
N GLU A 116 2.40 -20.36 3.60
CA GLU A 116 3.56 -21.07 4.11
C GLU A 116 4.31 -21.68 2.92
N ILE A 117 5.53 -21.21 2.65
CA ILE A 117 6.35 -21.77 1.57
C ILE A 117 7.06 -23.03 2.09
N ASN A 118 6.58 -24.19 1.65
CA ASN A 118 7.16 -25.49 1.95
C ASN A 118 8.55 -25.64 1.33
N GLN A 119 9.62 -25.45 2.11
CA GLN A 119 10.95 -25.88 1.67
C GLN A 119 11.24 -27.35 2.03
N ASN A 120 10.58 -27.93 3.05
CA ASN A 120 10.93 -29.28 3.56
C ASN A 120 9.74 -30.17 4.01
N GLY A 121 8.49 -29.86 3.64
CA GLY A 121 7.33 -30.72 3.96
C GLY A 121 6.92 -30.80 5.44
N HIS A 122 7.54 -30.00 6.31
CA HIS A 122 7.01 -29.69 7.65
C HIS A 122 6.26 -28.36 7.57
N HIS A 123 5.00 -28.37 8.01
CA HIS A 123 4.18 -27.20 8.22
C HIS A 123 4.61 -26.55 9.54
N PRO A 124 5.20 -25.35 9.56
CA PRO A 124 5.09 -24.51 10.75
C PRO A 124 3.74 -23.82 10.66
N THR A 125 2.66 -24.54 10.99
CA THR A 125 1.30 -23.98 11.02
C THR A 125 1.32 -22.78 11.94
N SER A 126 1.35 -21.58 11.37
CA SER A 126 1.20 -20.36 12.16
C SER A 126 -0.28 -20.21 12.44
N THR A 127 -0.74 -20.83 13.53
CA THR A 127 -2.12 -20.69 13.98
C THR A 127 -2.35 -19.24 14.42
N ILE A 128 -3.27 -18.55 13.75
CA ILE A 128 -3.79 -17.28 14.24
C ILE A 128 -4.67 -17.61 15.43
N GLU A 129 -4.26 -17.15 16.61
CA GLU A 129 -4.96 -17.39 17.87
C GLU A 129 -5.35 -16.06 18.52
N PRO A 130 -6.55 -15.98 19.13
CA PRO A 130 -6.90 -14.82 19.92
C PRO A 130 -5.87 -14.60 21.02
N THR A 131 -5.36 -13.37 21.14
CA THR A 131 -4.46 -12.98 22.21
C THR A 131 -5.02 -11.78 22.97
N HIS A 132 -4.67 -11.69 24.26
CA HIS A 132 -4.91 -10.52 25.09
C HIS A 132 -3.70 -9.56 25.12
N ASP A 133 -2.63 -9.92 24.41
CA ASP A 133 -1.44 -9.07 24.28
C ASP A 133 -1.75 -7.90 23.36
N ASP A 134 -1.57 -6.69 23.88
CA ASP A 134 -1.64 -5.46 23.08
C ASP A 134 -0.29 -5.13 22.43
N ILE A 135 -0.34 -4.45 21.29
CA ILE A 135 0.86 -3.90 20.65
C ILE A 135 1.50 -2.87 21.60
N PRO A 136 2.76 -3.04 22.02
CA PRO A 136 3.42 -2.13 22.97
C PRO A 136 3.74 -0.79 22.30
N LEU A 137 2.80 0.16 22.37
CA LEU A 137 2.87 1.45 21.68
C LEU A 137 4.07 2.29 22.13
N GLU A 138 4.58 2.10 23.34
CA GLU A 138 5.77 2.77 23.85
C GLU A 138 7.04 2.42 23.04
N LYS A 139 7.16 1.17 22.58
CA LYS A 139 8.29 0.75 21.73
C LYS A 139 8.23 1.40 20.35
N LEU A 140 7.04 1.72 19.86
CA LEU A 140 6.86 2.45 18.59
C LEU A 140 7.24 3.94 18.69
N ARG A 141 7.34 4.49 19.91
CA ARG A 141 7.76 5.89 20.15
C ARG A 141 9.28 6.06 20.20
N GLU A 142 10.03 4.98 20.26
CA GLU A 142 11.49 5.04 20.29
C GLU A 142 12.02 5.58 18.96
N HIS A 143 12.88 6.59 19.03
CA HIS A 143 13.56 7.16 17.87
C HIS A 143 14.72 6.25 17.43
N THR A 144 14.38 5.10 16.86
CA THR A 144 15.33 4.19 16.22
C THR A 144 15.51 4.56 14.75
N ALA A 145 16.63 4.15 14.16
CA ALA A 145 16.87 4.37 12.74
C ALA A 145 15.89 3.53 11.92
N ILE A 146 15.15 4.20 11.02
CA ILE A 146 14.30 3.51 10.05
C ILE A 146 15.21 2.90 8.98
N LEU A 147 15.36 1.58 8.99
CA LEU A 147 16.26 0.85 8.08
C LEU A 147 15.64 0.65 6.69
N PHE A 148 14.33 0.51 6.62
CA PHE A 148 13.57 0.37 5.39
C PHE A 148 12.30 1.21 5.47
N TYR A 149 12.01 1.92 4.38
CA TYR A 149 10.79 2.69 4.25
C TYR A 149 10.39 2.75 2.78
N ASP A 150 9.13 2.46 2.50
CA ASP A 150 8.59 2.52 1.15
C ASP A 150 7.26 3.28 1.09
N HIS A 151 7.35 4.59 0.83
CA HIS A 151 6.20 5.44 0.50
C HIS A 151 6.64 6.44 -0.57
N GLU A 152 5.86 6.54 -1.64
CA GLU A 152 5.94 7.72 -2.51
C GLU A 152 4.82 8.66 -2.10
N ILE A 153 5.15 9.86 -1.59
CA ILE A 153 4.14 10.92 -1.46
C ILE A 153 3.93 11.45 -2.87
N LYS A 154 2.87 10.98 -3.54
CA LYS A 154 2.39 11.54 -4.79
C LYS A 154 1.23 12.48 -4.47
N LEU A 155 1.45 13.77 -4.64
CA LEU A 155 0.37 14.75 -4.67
C LEU A 155 -0.09 14.84 -6.13
N GLN A 156 -1.31 14.43 -6.40
CA GLN A 156 -1.99 14.68 -7.67
C GLN A 156 -3.00 15.80 -7.44
N ASP A 157 -2.76 16.95 -8.04
CA ASP A 157 -3.69 18.08 -8.03
C ASP A 157 -4.37 18.14 -9.41
N ALA A 158 -5.70 18.18 -9.41
CA ALA A 158 -6.50 18.29 -10.63
C ALA A 158 -7.36 19.55 -10.52
N ARG A 159 -7.09 20.54 -11.38
CA ARG A 159 -7.82 21.81 -11.43
C ARG A 159 -8.71 21.82 -12.66
N TYR A 160 -10.01 21.95 -12.44
CA TYR A 160 -11.00 22.06 -13.50
C TYR A 160 -11.44 23.50 -13.66
N TYR A 161 -11.32 24.03 -14.87
CA TYR A 161 -11.77 25.37 -15.24
C TYR A 161 -12.96 25.26 -16.20
N HIS A 162 -14.02 26.01 -15.89
CA HIS A 162 -15.19 26.13 -16.74
C HIS A 162 -15.63 27.59 -16.81
N GLU A 163 -16.00 28.04 -18.00
CA GLU A 163 -16.57 29.36 -18.26
C GLU A 163 -18.06 29.24 -18.60
N PHE A 164 -18.90 30.06 -17.95
CA PHE A 164 -20.34 30.09 -18.19
C PHE A 164 -20.65 30.42 -19.66
N GLY A 165 -21.34 29.51 -20.34
CA GLY A 165 -21.69 29.62 -21.75
C GLY A 165 -20.82 28.79 -22.70
N SER A 166 -19.78 28.14 -22.20
CA SER A 166 -19.00 27.15 -22.97
C SER A 166 -19.54 25.72 -22.77
N SER A 167 -19.31 24.83 -23.73
CA SER A 167 -19.57 23.39 -23.60
C SER A 167 -18.30 22.60 -23.31
N ILE A 168 -17.24 23.27 -22.85
CA ILE A 168 -15.90 22.69 -22.67
C ILE A 168 -15.47 22.91 -21.21
N VAL A 169 -14.79 21.90 -20.66
CA VAL A 169 -14.11 21.98 -19.37
C VAL A 169 -12.63 21.75 -19.62
N LEU A 170 -11.78 22.63 -19.10
CA LEU A 170 -10.33 22.47 -19.15
C LEU A 170 -9.88 21.79 -17.85
N GLY A 171 -9.26 20.62 -17.96
CA GLY A 171 -8.59 19.95 -16.85
C GLY A 171 -7.08 20.20 -16.90
N ASP A 172 -6.52 20.72 -15.81
CA ASP A 172 -5.08 20.80 -15.57
C ASP A 172 -4.68 19.76 -14.52
N PHE A 173 -3.72 18.89 -14.87
CA PHE A 173 -3.27 17.78 -14.03
C PHE A 173 -1.81 18.00 -13.66
N GLU A 174 -1.54 18.24 -12.37
CA GLU A 174 -0.19 18.39 -11.86
C GLU A 174 0.16 17.22 -10.93
N ALA A 175 1.13 16.40 -11.33
CA ALA A 175 1.66 15.32 -10.52
C ALA A 175 3.02 15.73 -9.92
N ARG A 176 3.11 15.77 -8.59
CA ARG A 176 4.38 16.00 -7.87
C ARG A 176 4.71 14.75 -7.05
N ALA A 177 5.92 14.22 -7.22
CA ALA A 177 6.42 13.07 -6.47
C ALA A 177 7.72 13.44 -5.74
N MET A 178 7.84 13.02 -4.48
CA MET A 178 9.06 13.24 -3.68
C MET A 178 9.23 12.10 -2.66
N SER A 179 10.47 11.65 -2.47
CA SER A 179 10.78 10.69 -1.39
C SER A 179 10.69 11.37 -0.02
N ALA A 180 10.40 10.61 1.04
CA ALA A 180 10.39 11.16 2.40
C ALA A 180 11.76 11.69 2.84
N ALA A 181 12.86 11.11 2.33
CA ALA A 181 14.21 11.59 2.58
C ALA A 181 14.43 12.99 1.96
N ASP A 182 13.96 13.20 0.73
CA ASP A 182 14.06 14.50 0.05
C ASP A 182 13.13 15.53 0.67
N LEU A 183 11.93 15.14 1.12
CA LEU A 183 11.00 16.04 1.82
C LEU A 183 11.61 16.60 3.11
N ARG A 184 12.36 15.78 3.86
CA ARG A 184 13.08 16.22 5.07
C ARG A 184 14.19 17.22 4.75
N ARG A 185 14.83 17.11 3.58
CA ARG A 185 15.83 18.07 3.09
C ARG A 185 15.22 19.39 2.60
N VAL A 186 13.99 19.37 2.08
CA VAL A 186 13.28 20.59 1.67
C VAL A 186 12.86 21.44 2.88
N ARG A 187 12.55 20.82 4.02
CA ARG A 187 12.19 21.55 5.25
C ARG A 187 13.35 22.30 5.91
N SER A 188 14.60 22.03 5.56
CA SER A 188 15.75 22.69 6.20
C SER A 188 16.17 24.02 5.57
N PHE A 189 15.56 24.46 4.46
CA PHE A 189 15.86 25.78 3.88
C PHE A 189 14.64 26.42 3.21
N ARG A 190 14.04 27.39 3.90
CA ARG A 190 13.59 28.67 3.34
C ARG A 190 13.30 29.64 4.50
N PRO A 191 14.21 30.58 4.83
CA PRO A 191 13.78 31.77 5.53
C PRO A 191 12.73 32.45 4.65
N LEU A 192 11.59 32.81 5.26
CA LEU A 192 10.60 33.67 4.62
C LEU A 192 11.34 34.95 4.17
N LEU A 193 11.51 35.14 2.87
CA LEU A 193 11.96 36.42 2.35
C LEU A 193 10.86 37.45 2.68
N PRO A 194 11.19 38.59 3.31
CA PRO A 194 10.20 39.61 3.57
C PRO A 194 9.68 40.19 2.24
N CYS A 195 8.36 40.30 2.13
CA CYS A 195 7.68 40.91 1.00
C CYS A 195 8.15 42.37 0.81
N PRO A 196 8.66 42.77 -0.37
CA PRO A 196 8.95 44.16 -0.64
C PRO A 196 7.65 44.83 -1.12
N HIS A 197 6.89 45.40 -0.19
CA HIS A 197 6.14 46.65 -0.39
C HIS A 197 5.32 46.95 0.87
N ALA A 198 5.95 47.73 1.76
CA ALA A 198 5.24 48.65 2.63
C ALA A 198 6.00 49.97 2.54
N SER A 199 5.60 50.78 1.56
CA SER A 199 5.90 52.21 1.56
C SER A 199 4.57 52.92 1.75
N LEU A 200 4.60 53.85 2.70
CA LEU A 200 3.52 54.67 3.28
C LEU A 200 2.56 55.26 2.24
#